data_AF-A0AAV5M9K7-F1
#
_entry.id   AF-A0AAV5M9K7-F1
#
_cell.length_a   1.000
_cell.length_b   1.000
_cell.length_c   1.000
_cell.angle_alpha   90.00
_cell.angle_beta   90.00
_cell.angle_gamma   90.00
#
_symmetry.space_group_name_H-M   'P 1'
#
loop_
_entity.id
_entity.type
_entity.pdbx_description
1 polymer ?
#
loop_
_entity_poly.entity_id
_entity_poly.type
_entity_poly.pdbx_seq_one_letter_code
_entity_poly.pdbx_strand_id
1 'polypeptide(L)'
;MGKDNEVSAREVEDSNSEQITTKFSINVLQLLKSAQMQHGDYTRYRRYCTARLGRLYKSLKFKHGRGKYTRRAITESTVTEVRK
;
A
#
# COMPACT_ATOMS: atom_id res chain seq x y z
N MET A 1 -47.36 -12.80 -24.30
CA MET A 1 -46.00 -12.34 -24.61
C MET A 1 -45.99 -10.83 -24.46
N GLY A 2 -45.20 -10.26 -23.57
CA GLY A 2 -45.15 -8.80 -23.35
C GLY A 2 -45.04 -8.44 -21.88
N LYS A 3 -43.81 -8.30 -21.41
CA LYS A 3 -43.46 -7.58 -20.18
C LYS A 3 -42.08 -6.99 -20.42
N ASP A 4 -42.10 -5.79 -20.98
CA ASP A 4 -40.93 -4.97 -21.23
C ASP A 4 -40.47 -4.43 -19.87
N ASN A 5 -39.29 -4.88 -19.44
CA ASN A 5 -38.66 -4.48 -18.21
C ASN A 5 -37.83 -3.22 -18.49
N GLU A 6 -38.37 -2.08 -18.10
CA GLU A 6 -37.76 -0.76 -18.21
C GLU A 6 -36.57 -0.66 -17.23
N VAL A 7 -35.35 -0.80 -17.74
CA VAL A 7 -34.12 -0.60 -16.96
C VAL A 7 -33.71 0.87 -17.10
N SER A 8 -34.06 1.66 -16.09
CA SER A 8 -33.68 3.06 -15.95
C SER A 8 -32.15 3.20 -15.92
N ALA A 9 -31.61 3.91 -16.92
CA ALA A 9 -30.21 4.28 -17.02
C ALA A 9 -29.88 5.31 -15.93
N ARG A 10 -28.98 4.95 -15.01
CA ARG A 10 -28.39 5.91 -14.07
C ARG A 10 -27.31 6.69 -14.81
N GLU A 11 -27.58 7.96 -15.07
CA GLU A 11 -26.58 8.93 -15.49
C GLU A 11 -25.56 9.09 -14.35
N VAL A 12 -24.33 8.65 -14.59
CA VAL A 12 -23.19 8.96 -13.72
C VAL A 12 -22.61 10.25 -14.25
N GLU A 13 -22.90 11.35 -13.58
CA GLU A 13 -22.22 12.62 -13.81
C GLU A 13 -20.74 12.48 -13.40
N ASP A 14 -19.89 12.31 -14.41
CA ASP A 14 -18.43 12.38 -14.28
C ASP A 14 -18.01 13.82 -14.01
N SER A 15 -18.09 14.21 -12.74
CA SER A 15 -17.50 15.47 -12.26
C SER A 15 -15.98 15.30 -12.23
N ASN A 16 -15.38 15.51 -13.40
CA ASN A 16 -13.95 15.60 -13.65
C ASN A 16 -13.32 16.72 -12.80
N SER A 17 -12.92 16.38 -11.58
CA SER A 17 -11.92 17.13 -10.83
C SER A 17 -10.61 16.35 -10.94
N GLU A 18 -9.79 16.72 -11.91
CA GLU A 18 -8.40 16.25 -12.05
C GLU A 18 -7.58 16.74 -10.84
N GLN A 19 -7.82 16.16 -9.67
CA GLN A 19 -6.81 16.14 -8.63
C GLN A 19 -5.66 15.29 -9.19
N ILE A 20 -4.51 15.93 -9.37
CA ILE A 20 -3.27 15.27 -9.78
C ILE A 20 -2.92 14.24 -8.69
N THR A 21 -3.49 13.05 -8.80
CA THR A 21 -3.17 11.91 -7.94
C THR A 21 -1.74 11.51 -8.27
N THR A 22 -0.81 11.79 -7.35
CA THR A 22 0.58 11.41 -7.53
C THR A 22 0.67 9.89 -7.57
N LYS A 23 0.93 9.35 -8.77
CA LYS A 23 1.01 7.90 -8.99
C LYS A 23 2.40 7.41 -8.67
N PHE A 24 2.50 6.51 -7.70
CA PHE A 24 3.72 5.82 -7.35
C PHE A 24 3.69 4.38 -7.89
N SER A 25 4.80 3.91 -8.44
CA SER A 25 4.93 2.54 -8.95
C SER A 25 5.98 1.75 -8.17
N ILE A 26 5.67 0.48 -7.87
CA ILE A 26 6.61 -0.44 -7.22
C ILE A 26 6.45 -1.83 -7.83
N ASN A 27 7.56 -2.44 -8.24
CA ASN A 27 7.55 -3.79 -8.78
C ASN A 27 7.58 -4.81 -7.63
N VAL A 28 6.40 -5.18 -7.15
CA VAL A 28 6.23 -6.07 -5.98
C VAL A 28 6.85 -7.44 -6.23
N LEU A 29 6.66 -8.01 -7.43
CA LEU A 29 7.14 -9.35 -7.75
C LEU A 29 8.67 -9.42 -7.77
N GLN A 30 9.32 -8.47 -8.43
CA GLN A 30 10.77 -8.40 -8.49
C GLN A 30 11.37 -8.17 -7.09
N LEU A 31 10.78 -7.30 -6.28
CA LEU A 31 11.21 -7.03 -4.92
C LEU A 31 11.12 -8.29 -4.03
N LEU A 32 9.99 -9.00 -4.12
CA LEU A 32 9.77 -10.23 -3.35
C LEU A 32 10.79 -11.31 -3.72
N LYS A 33 10.96 -11.58 -5.02
CA LYS A 33 11.84 -12.65 -5.50
C LYS A 33 13.30 -12.38 -5.18
N SER A 34 13.77 -11.14 -5.40
CA SER A 34 15.16 -10.76 -5.07
C SER A 34 15.45 -10.89 -3.56
N ALA A 35 14.54 -10.44 -2.69
CA ALA A 35 14.71 -10.56 -1.25
C ALA A 35 14.66 -12.02 -0.76
N GLN A 36 13.79 -12.85 -1.33
CA GLN A 36 13.71 -14.27 -1.01
C GLN A 36 14.99 -15.01 -1.42
N MET A 37 15.49 -14.79 -2.63
CA MET A 37 16.72 -15.40 -3.13
C MET A 37 17.96 -15.05 -2.27
N GLN A 38 18.02 -13.81 -1.74
CA GLN A 38 19.12 -13.38 -0.86
C GLN A 38 19.08 -14.01 0.54
N HIS A 39 17.90 -14.39 1.04
CA HIS A 39 17.74 -14.87 2.42
C HIS A 39 17.43 -16.37 2.54
N GLY A 40 17.09 -17.06 1.46
CA GLY A 40 17.12 -18.52 1.29
C GLY A 40 16.11 -19.33 2.11
N ASP A 41 16.04 -19.14 3.42
CA ASP A 41 15.17 -19.87 4.35
C ASP A 41 14.09 -18.97 4.97
N TYR A 42 12.96 -19.58 5.33
CA TYR A 42 11.80 -18.85 5.87
C TYR A 42 12.12 -18.11 7.18
N THR A 43 12.96 -18.69 8.04
CA THR A 43 13.33 -18.08 9.32
C THR A 43 14.17 -16.82 9.10
N ARG A 44 15.18 -16.88 8.25
CA ARG A 44 16.02 -15.72 7.92
C ARG A 44 15.24 -14.67 7.12
N TYR A 45 14.41 -15.08 6.17
CA TYR A 45 13.55 -14.16 5.40
C TYR A 45 12.57 -13.40 6.31
N ARG A 46 11.92 -14.08 7.28
CA ARG A 46 11.05 -13.44 8.27
C ARG A 46 11.81 -12.40 9.11
N ARG A 47 13.02 -12.73 9.58
CA ARG A 47 13.87 -11.80 10.31
C ARG A 47 14.23 -10.58 9.46
N TYR A 48 14.56 -10.78 8.19
CA TYR A 48 14.81 -9.68 7.25
C TYR A 48 13.58 -8.76 7.11
N CYS A 49 12.39 -9.32 6.89
CA CYS A 49 11.16 -8.53 6.75
C CYS A 49 10.88 -7.66 7.98
N THR A 50 11.01 -8.23 9.19
CA THR A 50 10.82 -7.47 10.45
C THR A 50 11.86 -6.36 10.63
N ALA A 51 13.14 -6.63 10.33
CA ALA A 51 14.21 -5.65 10.43
C ALA A 51 14.05 -4.52 9.39
N ARG A 52 13.67 -4.86 8.17
CA ARG A 52 13.37 -3.91 7.09
C ARG A 52 12.21 -2.99 7.48
N LEU A 53 11.11 -3.54 7.99
CA LEU A 53 9.97 -2.76 8.48
C LEU A 53 10.38 -1.81 9.62
N GLY A 54 11.19 -2.30 10.56
CA GLY A 54 11.73 -1.48 11.66
C GLY A 54 12.60 -0.32 11.19
N ARG A 55 13.44 -0.53 10.16
CA ARG A 55 14.26 0.53 9.54
C ARG A 55 13.38 1.57 8.84
N LEU A 56 12.40 1.13 8.06
CA LEU A 56 11.45 2.00 7.35
C LEU A 56 10.67 2.89 8.32
N TYR A 57 10.11 2.31 9.39
CA TYR A 57 9.38 3.08 10.40
C TYR A 57 10.29 4.03 11.18
N LYS A 58 11.57 3.70 11.38
CA LYS A 58 12.53 4.58 12.08
C LYS A 58 12.89 5.80 11.23
N SER A 59 13.17 5.64 9.94
CA SER A 59 13.50 6.76 9.05
C SER A 59 12.31 7.70 8.88
N LEU A 60 11.10 7.15 8.76
CA LEU A 60 9.85 7.89 8.62
C LEU A 60 9.28 8.49 9.90
N LYS A 61 9.92 8.24 11.05
CA LYS A 61 9.35 8.55 12.38
C LYS A 61 7.92 7.99 12.55
N PHE A 62 7.64 6.86 11.90
CA PHE A 62 6.36 6.15 11.91
C PHE A 62 6.36 4.99 12.90
N LYS A 63 6.82 5.23 14.12
CA LYS A 63 6.82 4.20 15.17
C LYS A 63 5.50 4.23 15.94
N HIS A 64 4.99 3.06 16.28
CA HIS A 64 3.75 2.87 17.03
C HIS A 64 3.92 3.08 18.55
N GLY A 65 4.71 4.07 18.95
CA GLY A 65 5.06 4.34 20.35
C GLY A 65 6.28 3.57 20.87
N ARG A 66 6.73 3.92 22.08
CA ARG A 66 7.83 3.28 22.81
C ARG A 66 7.26 2.75 24.13
N GLY A 67 6.97 1.46 24.20
CA GLY A 67 6.28 0.82 25.33
C GLY A 67 4.83 0.53 25.01
N LYS A 68 3.93 1.51 25.20
CA LYS A 68 2.51 1.37 24.84
C LYS A 68 2.32 1.50 23.33
N TYR A 69 1.46 0.65 22.76
CA TYR A 69 1.11 0.69 21.35
C TYR A 69 0.24 1.92 21.05
N THR A 70 0.66 2.71 20.07
CA THR A 70 -0.13 3.81 19.49
C THR A 70 -0.37 3.48 18.03
N ARG A 71 -1.64 3.21 17.67
CA ARG A 71 -2.03 2.97 16.28
C ARG A 71 -1.76 4.23 15.46
N ARG A 72 -1.00 4.10 14.36
CA ARG A 72 -0.84 5.15 13.35
C ARG A 72 -1.38 4.62 12.02
N ALA A 73 -2.39 5.28 11.48
CA ALA A 73 -2.94 4.92 10.18
C ALA A 73 -2.04 5.42 9.06
N ILE A 74 -1.98 4.67 7.96
CA ILE A 74 -1.35 5.10 6.71
C ILE A 74 -2.45 5.82 5.92
N THR A 75 -2.30 7.13 5.71
CA THR A 75 -3.19 7.98 4.90
C THR A 75 -2.47 8.42 3.63
N GLU A 76 -3.18 8.94 2.64
CA GLU A 76 -2.59 9.43 1.38
C GLU A 76 -1.47 10.45 1.62
N SER A 77 -1.67 11.37 2.58
CA SER A 77 -0.66 12.35 2.99
C SER A 77 0.63 11.75 3.58
N THR A 78 0.61 10.50 4.06
CA THR A 78 1.81 9.82 4.55
C THR A 78 2.66 9.20 3.45
N VAL A 79 2.11 9.08 2.24
CA VAL A 79 2.78 8.48 1.09
C VAL A 79 3.43 9.58 0.26
N THR A 80 4.72 9.82 0.50
CA THR A 80 5.48 10.87 -0.19
C THR A 80 6.40 10.35 -1.29
N GLU A 81 6.91 9.12 -1.14
CA GLU A 81 7.91 8.54 -2.06
C GLU A 81 7.92 7.01 -2.01
N VAL A 82 8.43 6.39 -3.08
CA VAL A 82 8.68 4.94 -3.16
C VAL A 82 10.02 4.61 -2.49
N ARG A 83 10.00 3.80 -1.43
CA ARG A 83 11.21 3.36 -0.71
C ARG A 83 11.50 1.87 -1.00
N LYS A 84 12.67 1.58 -1.58
CA LYS A 84 13.14 0.23 -1.91
C LYS A 84 13.97 -0.42 -0.81
#